data_AF-A0A2R6EBZ2-F1
#
_entry.id   AF-A0A2R6EBZ2-F1
#
_cell.length_a   1.000
_cell.length_b   1.000
_cell.length_c   1.000
_cell.angle_alpha   90.00
_cell.angle_beta   90.00
_cell.angle_gamma   90.00
#
_symmetry.space_group_name_H-M   'P 1'
#
loop_
_entity.id
_entity.type
_entity.pdbx_description
1 polymer ?
#
loop_
_entity_poly.entity_id
_entity_poly.type
_entity_poly.pdbx_seq_one_letter_code
_entity_poly.pdbx_strand_id
1 'polypeptide(L)'
;YIGHVDPEGIRCPDGYLNAQEVSDVGVSAFMLNACDSYDQGYALVDNGAMAGIATVTDVVCEAATSVGQTVARLLNQGFSLAATVEIIKDYEQIGHHYIVIGDSSASIVTNEAGTPQRAEIRELEDGQYDVTLYGYPRLDLTLGAMYRPHLKGYSRHHLNSGEMCSLILSEREMLHFISKQNIPVIRDSELFWSYTMSDVTQERN
;
A
#
# COMPACT_ATOMS: atom_id res chain seq x y z
N TYR A 1 2.42 -9.11 12.43
CA TYR A 1 1.86 -10.30 13.08
C TYR A 1 0.69 -10.79 12.24
N ILE A 2 0.64 -12.09 11.95
CA ILE A 2 -0.50 -12.74 11.28
C ILE A 2 -0.90 -13.91 12.18
N GLY A 3 -2.15 -13.93 12.65
CA GLY A 3 -2.57 -14.95 13.60
C GLY A 3 -3.89 -14.61 14.30
N HIS A 4 -4.00 -15.05 15.55
CA HIS A 4 -5.22 -14.92 16.33
C HIS A 4 -5.02 -13.97 17.51
N VAL A 5 -6.01 -13.13 17.74
CA VAL A 5 -6.17 -12.37 18.97
C VAL A 5 -7.34 -12.99 19.70
N ASP A 6 -7.07 -13.45 20.92
CA ASP A 6 -8.06 -14.05 21.83
C ASP A 6 -8.27 -13.06 23.00
N PRO A 7 -9.24 -13.31 23.90
CA PRO A 7 -9.40 -12.49 25.11
C PRO A 7 -8.14 -12.41 26.01
N GLU A 8 -7.25 -13.41 25.92
CA GLU A 8 -5.95 -13.44 26.62
C GLU A 8 -4.87 -12.59 25.92
N GLY A 9 -5.11 -12.10 24.71
CA GLY A 9 -4.19 -11.27 23.93
C GLY A 9 -3.77 -11.90 22.60
N ILE A 10 -2.63 -11.43 22.08
CA ILE A 10 -2.03 -11.91 20.83
C ILE A 10 -1.47 -13.32 21.05
N ARG A 11 -1.90 -14.30 20.25
CA ARG A 11 -1.44 -15.67 20.39
C ARG A 11 -0.05 -15.87 19.77
N CYS A 12 0.94 -16.22 20.58
CA CYS A 12 2.31 -16.48 20.18
C CYS A 12 2.62 -18.00 20.22
N PRO A 13 3.70 -18.46 19.57
CA PRO A 13 4.11 -19.88 19.63
C PRO A 13 4.40 -20.38 21.05
N ASP A 14 4.77 -19.49 21.97
CA ASP A 14 5.18 -19.75 23.34
C ASP A 14 4.19 -19.26 24.41
N GLY A 15 3.02 -18.76 24.01
CA GLY A 15 1.99 -18.30 24.95
C GLY A 15 1.14 -17.17 24.39
N TYR A 16 0.69 -16.29 25.27
CA TYR A 16 -0.10 -15.11 24.92
C TYR A 16 0.65 -13.84 25.30
N LEU A 17 0.60 -12.85 24.41
CA LEU A 17 1.08 -11.50 24.65
C LEU A 17 -0.13 -10.57 24.74
N ASN A 18 -0.48 -10.15 25.96
CA ASN A 18 -1.46 -9.11 26.18
C ASN A 18 -0.77 -7.73 26.14
N ALA A 19 -0.93 -6.99 25.05
CA ALA A 19 -0.33 -5.67 24.89
C ALA A 19 -0.83 -4.65 25.92
N GLN A 20 -1.98 -4.89 26.56
CA GLN A 20 -2.54 -4.03 27.61
C GLN A 20 -1.80 -4.17 28.96
N GLU A 21 -1.01 -5.23 29.14
CA GLU A 21 -0.25 -5.50 30.37
C GLU A 21 1.24 -5.17 30.23
N VAL A 22 1.68 -4.83 29.02
CA VAL A 22 3.06 -4.43 28.74
C VAL A 22 3.25 -2.97 29.13
N SER A 23 4.37 -2.62 29.74
CA SER A 23 4.67 -1.25 30.18
C SER A 23 5.52 -0.43 29.21
N ASP A 24 6.17 -1.09 28.25
CA ASP A 24 7.03 -0.44 27.24
C ASP A 24 7.10 -1.30 25.97
N VAL A 25 7.05 -0.63 24.82
CA VAL A 25 7.04 -1.27 23.50
C VAL A 25 8.15 -0.67 22.63
N GLY A 26 9.13 -1.51 22.27
CA GLY A 26 10.29 -1.10 21.47
C GLY A 26 10.10 -1.14 19.94
N VAL A 27 8.88 -1.35 19.43
CA VAL A 27 8.60 -1.38 17.99
C VAL A 27 8.08 -0.02 17.51
N SER A 28 8.67 0.53 16.44
CA SER A 28 8.20 1.81 15.88
C SER A 28 6.88 1.66 15.13
N ALA A 29 6.74 0.63 14.30
CA ALA A 29 5.53 0.37 13.53
C ALA A 29 5.15 -1.11 13.55
N PHE A 30 3.86 -1.42 13.48
CA PHE A 30 3.36 -2.80 13.45
C PHE A 30 2.18 -2.99 12.49
N MET A 31 1.91 -4.25 12.18
CA MET A 31 0.68 -4.69 11.53
C MET A 31 0.12 -5.89 12.29
N LEU A 32 -1.11 -5.80 12.76
CA LEU A 32 -1.86 -6.91 13.34
C LEU A 32 -2.88 -7.38 12.30
N ASN A 33 -2.50 -8.40 11.54
CA ASN A 33 -3.41 -9.08 10.62
C ASN A 33 -4.08 -10.25 11.34
N ALA A 34 -4.97 -9.91 12.25
CA ALA A 34 -5.71 -10.84 13.11
C ALA A 34 -7.14 -10.33 13.28
N CYS A 35 -8.09 -11.16 13.67
CA CYS A 35 -9.46 -10.71 13.96
C CYS A 35 -9.49 -9.78 15.17
N ASP A 36 -10.35 -8.75 15.13
CA ASP A 36 -10.67 -7.86 16.26
C ASP A 36 -9.43 -7.40 17.06
N SER A 37 -8.41 -6.94 16.33
CA SER A 37 -7.09 -6.66 16.89
C SER A 37 -6.90 -5.22 17.36
N TYR A 38 -7.96 -4.41 17.32
CA TYR A 38 -7.91 -2.98 17.63
C TYR A 38 -7.38 -2.69 19.03
N ASP A 39 -7.96 -3.30 20.07
CA ASP A 39 -7.59 -3.00 21.46
C ASP A 39 -6.12 -3.34 21.76
N GLN A 40 -5.64 -4.46 21.20
CA GLN A 40 -4.24 -4.85 21.30
C GLN A 40 -3.33 -3.87 20.54
N GLY A 41 -3.73 -3.44 19.34
CA GLY A 41 -3.01 -2.43 18.57
C GLY A 41 -2.97 -1.07 19.27
N TYR A 42 -4.09 -0.65 19.86
CA TYR A 42 -4.18 0.59 20.63
C TYR A 42 -3.23 0.56 21.83
N ALA A 43 -3.22 -0.54 22.59
CA ALA A 43 -2.31 -0.71 23.71
C ALA A 43 -0.83 -0.70 23.28
N LEU A 44 -0.49 -1.23 22.10
CA LEU A 44 0.89 -1.12 21.58
C LEU A 44 1.31 0.34 21.35
N VAL A 45 0.41 1.18 20.81
CA VAL A 45 0.67 2.62 20.60
C VAL A 45 0.75 3.36 21.93
N ASP A 46 -0.19 3.10 22.85
CA ASP A 46 -0.23 3.73 24.18
C ASP A 46 1.05 3.44 24.99
N ASN A 47 1.62 2.24 24.80
CA ASN A 47 2.85 1.79 25.46
C ASN A 47 4.14 2.08 24.66
N GLY A 48 4.10 2.89 23.60
CA GLY A 48 5.30 3.47 22.98
C GLY A 48 5.53 3.17 21.50
N ALA A 49 4.70 2.36 20.85
CA ALA A 49 4.75 2.24 19.39
C ALA A 49 4.29 3.53 18.71
N MET A 50 4.89 3.90 17.57
CA MET A 50 4.48 5.12 16.87
C MET A 50 3.13 4.96 16.16
N ALA A 51 2.95 3.82 15.48
CA ALA A 51 1.73 3.56 14.72
C ALA A 51 1.60 2.09 14.32
N GLY A 52 0.41 1.69 13.90
CA GLY A 52 0.23 0.40 13.25
C GLY A 52 -1.10 0.24 12.55
N ILE A 53 -1.21 -0.86 11.80
CA ILE A 53 -2.46 -1.27 11.15
C ILE A 53 -3.07 -2.40 11.96
N ALA A 54 -4.37 -2.28 12.27
CA ALA A 54 -5.14 -3.29 12.97
C ALA A 54 -6.52 -3.43 12.33
N THR A 55 -7.27 -4.43 12.78
CA THR A 55 -8.65 -4.71 12.36
C THR A 55 -9.64 -4.36 13.46
N VAL A 56 -10.83 -3.92 13.09
CA VAL A 56 -11.92 -3.60 14.04
C VAL A 56 -12.99 -4.68 14.16
N THR A 57 -12.93 -5.70 13.32
CA THR A 57 -13.90 -6.80 13.29
C THR A 57 -13.21 -8.09 12.88
N ASP A 58 -13.96 -9.19 12.95
CA ASP A 58 -13.55 -10.46 12.40
C ASP A 58 -13.29 -10.37 10.89
N VAL A 59 -12.23 -11.06 10.45
CA VAL A 59 -11.80 -11.14 9.06
C VAL A 59 -11.63 -12.59 8.65
N VAL A 60 -12.09 -12.96 7.46
CA VAL A 60 -11.93 -14.33 6.93
C VAL A 60 -10.45 -14.55 6.55
N CYS A 61 -9.85 -15.66 7.01
CA CYS A 61 -8.41 -15.91 6.90
C CYS A 61 -7.83 -15.78 5.47
N GLU A 62 -8.55 -16.27 4.46
CA GLU A 62 -8.08 -16.20 3.06
C GLU A 62 -8.01 -14.74 2.57
N ALA A 63 -9.08 -13.98 2.77
CA ALA A 63 -9.13 -12.57 2.41
C ALA A 63 -8.13 -11.74 3.23
N ALA A 64 -7.92 -12.08 4.51
CA ALA A 64 -6.91 -11.44 5.35
C ALA A 64 -5.48 -11.69 4.85
N THR A 65 -5.22 -12.87 4.27
CA THR A 65 -3.92 -13.18 3.66
C THR A 65 -3.68 -12.30 2.42
N SER A 66 -4.68 -12.13 1.55
CA SER A 66 -4.59 -11.23 0.39
C SER A 66 -4.27 -9.80 0.81
N VAL A 67 -5.08 -9.23 1.71
CA VAL A 67 -4.85 -7.87 2.23
C VAL A 67 -3.47 -7.74 2.86
N GLY A 68 -3.05 -8.73 3.65
CA GLY A 68 -1.73 -8.72 4.28
C GLY A 68 -0.58 -8.69 3.28
N GLN A 69 -0.70 -9.40 2.16
CA GLN A 69 0.30 -9.35 1.08
C GLN A 69 0.33 -7.97 0.42
N THR A 70 -0.84 -7.38 0.13
CA THR A 70 -0.93 -6.04 -0.47
C THR A 70 -0.39 -4.96 0.46
N VAL A 71 -0.75 -4.99 1.75
CA VAL A 71 -0.19 -4.11 2.78
C VAL A 71 1.32 -4.22 2.83
N ALA A 72 1.87 -5.44 2.92
CA ALA A 72 3.32 -5.64 2.97
C ALA A 72 4.02 -5.08 1.72
N ARG A 73 3.45 -5.28 0.53
CA ARG A 73 4.01 -4.75 -0.72
C ARG A 73 3.94 -3.22 -0.77
N LEU A 74 2.81 -2.61 -0.43
CA LEU A 74 2.65 -1.15 -0.40
C LEU A 74 3.63 -0.51 0.58
N LEU A 75 3.72 -1.04 1.80
CA LEU A 75 4.68 -0.56 2.79
C LEU A 75 6.11 -0.72 2.28
N ASN A 76 6.46 -1.83 1.63
CA ASN A 76 7.79 -2.04 1.05
C ASN A 76 8.09 -1.12 -0.16
N GLN A 77 7.07 -0.56 -0.80
CA GLN A 77 7.21 0.51 -1.81
C GLN A 77 7.23 1.91 -1.19
N GLY A 78 7.30 2.02 0.13
CA GLY A 78 7.43 3.27 0.85
C GLY A 78 6.13 4.04 1.04
N PHE A 79 4.96 3.45 0.73
CA PHE A 79 3.68 4.08 1.06
C PHE A 79 3.57 4.30 2.58
N SER A 80 2.91 5.39 3.00
CA SER A 80 2.59 5.59 4.41
C SER A 80 1.51 4.61 4.87
N LEU A 81 1.35 4.45 6.18
CA LEU A 81 0.25 3.64 6.74
C LEU A 81 -1.12 4.16 6.26
N ALA A 82 -1.31 5.49 6.22
CA ALA A 82 -2.53 6.11 5.70
C ALA A 82 -2.82 5.73 4.24
N ALA A 83 -1.85 5.95 3.34
CA ALA A 83 -2.00 5.64 1.92
C ALA A 83 -2.21 4.13 1.68
N THR A 84 -1.57 3.30 2.50
CA THR A 84 -1.74 1.85 2.43
C THR A 84 -3.16 1.45 2.79
N VAL A 85 -3.71 1.98 3.88
CA VAL A 85 -5.09 1.69 4.31
C VAL A 85 -6.11 2.28 3.32
N GLU A 86 -5.85 3.43 2.72
CA GLU A 86 -6.67 4.00 1.65
C GLU A 86 -6.77 3.04 0.44
N ILE A 87 -5.63 2.57 -0.08
CA ILE A 87 -5.60 1.69 -1.26
C ILE A 87 -6.30 0.35 -0.98
N ILE A 88 -6.05 -0.29 0.16
CA ILE A 88 -6.70 -1.59 0.44
C ILE A 88 -8.21 -1.43 0.68
N LYS A 89 -8.67 -0.28 1.20
CA LYS A 89 -10.10 -0.02 1.37
C LYS A 89 -10.85 0.01 0.04
N ASP A 90 -10.21 0.57 -0.98
CA ASP A 90 -10.82 0.75 -2.29
C ASP A 90 -10.73 -0.51 -3.15
N TYR A 91 -9.66 -1.30 -3.01
CA TYR A 91 -9.33 -2.36 -3.98
C TYR A 91 -9.16 -3.78 -3.43
N GLU A 92 -9.07 -3.97 -2.11
CA GLU A 92 -9.01 -5.31 -1.52
C GLU A 92 -10.34 -5.68 -0.88
N GLN A 93 -10.71 -6.95 -1.00
CA GLN A 93 -11.81 -7.50 -0.22
C GLN A 93 -11.52 -7.28 1.26
N ILE A 94 -12.56 -6.99 2.06
CA ILE A 94 -12.48 -6.73 3.51
C ILE A 94 -11.53 -5.60 3.94
N GLY A 95 -10.97 -4.79 3.02
CA GLY A 95 -10.06 -3.69 3.35
C GLY A 95 -10.68 -2.63 4.28
N HIS A 96 -12.00 -2.47 4.24
CA HIS A 96 -12.76 -1.57 5.13
C HIS A 96 -12.73 -1.96 6.62
N HIS A 97 -12.28 -3.17 6.96
CA HIS A 97 -12.07 -3.59 8.35
C HIS A 97 -10.71 -3.17 8.90
N TYR A 98 -9.80 -2.66 8.04
CA TYR A 98 -8.47 -2.22 8.44
C TYR A 98 -8.44 -0.74 8.76
N ILE A 99 -7.77 -0.40 9.86
CA ILE A 99 -7.58 0.96 10.31
C ILE A 99 -6.14 1.20 10.73
N VAL A 100 -5.74 2.48 10.71
CA VAL A 100 -4.47 2.92 11.27
C VAL A 100 -4.71 3.42 12.69
N ILE A 101 -3.80 3.06 13.60
CA ILE A 101 -3.73 3.56 14.97
C ILE A 101 -2.40 4.30 15.12
N GLY A 102 -2.39 5.46 15.78
CA GLY A 102 -1.19 6.29 15.96
C GLY A 102 -0.91 7.24 14.77
N ASP A 103 0.37 7.51 14.50
CA ASP A 103 0.80 8.41 13.42
C ASP A 103 0.65 7.76 12.03
N SER A 104 -0.42 8.12 11.32
CA SER A 104 -0.73 7.57 10.01
C SER A 104 0.19 8.05 8.88
N SER A 105 0.96 9.11 9.11
CA SER A 105 1.94 9.62 8.15
C SER A 105 3.24 8.80 8.13
N ALA A 106 3.42 7.90 9.10
CA ALA A 106 4.59 7.06 9.20
C ALA A 106 4.79 6.18 7.95
N SER A 107 6.03 6.10 7.48
CA SER A 107 6.51 5.19 6.44
C SER A 107 7.61 4.32 7.01
N ILE A 108 7.57 3.02 6.71
CA ILE A 108 8.52 2.03 7.27
C ILE A 108 9.83 2.03 6.48
N VAL A 109 9.74 2.23 5.16
CA VAL A 109 10.89 2.30 4.26
C VAL A 109 10.82 3.55 3.40
N THR A 110 11.96 3.89 2.81
CA THR A 110 12.06 4.98 1.82
C THR A 110 11.99 4.38 0.43
N ASN A 111 11.17 4.98 -0.45
CA ASN A 111 11.14 4.58 -1.85
C ASN A 111 12.35 5.18 -2.59
N GLU A 112 13.21 4.34 -3.15
CA GLU A 112 14.42 4.79 -3.87
C GLU A 112 14.11 5.63 -5.12
N ALA A 113 12.91 5.49 -5.68
CA ALA A 113 12.45 6.27 -6.83
C ALA A 113 11.76 7.60 -6.44
N GLY A 114 11.74 7.95 -5.15
CA GLY A 114 11.18 9.19 -4.63
C GLY A 114 9.74 9.03 -4.16
N THR A 115 8.78 9.47 -4.98
CA THR A 115 7.35 9.48 -4.65
C THR A 115 6.75 8.09 -4.82
N PRO A 116 6.20 7.46 -3.76
CA PRO A 116 5.32 6.29 -3.94
C PRO A 116 4.13 6.68 -4.81
N GLN A 117 3.83 5.87 -5.82
CA GLN A 117 2.82 6.18 -6.82
C GLN A 117 2.02 4.94 -7.21
N ARG A 118 0.76 5.13 -7.58
CA ARG A 118 -0.04 4.13 -8.30
C ARG A 118 -0.31 4.59 -9.73
N ALA A 119 -0.46 3.64 -10.63
CA ALA A 119 -0.98 3.90 -11.96
C ALA A 119 -2.43 3.40 -12.06
N GLU A 120 -3.24 4.09 -12.85
CA GLU A 120 -4.54 3.62 -13.32
C GLU A 120 -4.48 3.53 -14.84
N ILE A 121 -4.85 2.38 -15.38
CA ILE A 121 -4.71 2.07 -16.80
C ILE A 121 -6.06 1.73 -17.38
N ARG A 122 -6.43 2.45 -18.44
CA ARG A 122 -7.63 2.20 -19.23
C ARG A 122 -7.27 2.02 -20.69
N GLU A 123 -7.75 0.93 -21.28
CA GLU A 123 -7.62 0.67 -22.72
C GLU A 123 -8.61 1.57 -23.50
N LEU A 124 -8.14 2.16 -24.59
CA LEU A 124 -8.91 3.01 -25.49
C LEU A 124 -9.32 2.25 -26.75
N GLU A 125 -10.30 2.79 -27.49
CA GLU A 125 -10.87 2.14 -28.69
C GLU A 125 -9.85 1.90 -29.81
N ASP A 126 -8.77 2.67 -29.88
CA ASP A 126 -7.72 2.59 -30.88
C ASP A 126 -6.53 1.70 -30.48
N GLY A 127 -6.66 0.96 -29.36
CA GLY A 127 -5.60 0.12 -28.81
C GLY A 127 -4.51 0.89 -28.07
N GLN A 128 -4.69 2.19 -27.84
CA GLN A 128 -3.86 2.98 -26.94
C GLN A 128 -4.35 2.84 -25.50
N TYR A 129 -3.53 3.29 -24.56
CA TYR A 129 -3.80 3.23 -23.13
C TYR A 129 -3.73 4.61 -22.53
N ASP A 130 -4.77 4.98 -21.79
CA ASP A 130 -4.78 6.13 -20.89
C ASP A 130 -4.19 5.69 -19.55
N VAL A 131 -3.02 6.23 -19.22
CA VAL A 131 -2.27 5.93 -18.01
C VAL A 131 -2.27 7.16 -17.12
N THR A 132 -3.02 7.09 -16.03
CA THR A 132 -3.11 8.14 -15.01
C THR A 132 -2.23 7.79 -13.82
N LEU A 133 -1.41 8.72 -13.36
CA LEU A 133 -0.48 8.53 -12.24
C LEU A 133 -0.97 9.31 -11.04
N TYR A 134 -1.03 8.63 -9.89
CA TYR A 134 -1.36 9.24 -8.61
C TYR A 134 -0.16 9.14 -7.67
N GLY A 135 0.30 10.27 -7.16
CA GLY A 135 1.38 10.37 -6.18
C GLY A 135 0.84 10.41 -4.76
N TYR A 136 1.55 9.74 -3.85
CA TYR A 136 1.27 9.73 -2.42
C TYR A 136 2.38 10.47 -1.69
N PRO A 137 2.16 11.75 -1.33
CA PRO A 137 3.17 12.57 -0.67
C PRO A 137 3.59 12.00 0.69
N ARG A 138 4.84 12.25 1.03
CA ARG A 138 5.44 11.85 2.31
C ARG A 138 6.06 13.05 3.00
N LEU A 139 6.47 12.89 4.25
CA LEU A 139 7.11 13.95 5.02
C LEU A 139 8.48 14.37 4.44
N ASP A 140 9.20 13.45 3.80
CA ASP A 140 10.48 13.70 3.13
C ASP A 140 10.32 14.13 1.65
N LEU A 141 9.15 13.89 1.06
CA LEU A 141 8.81 14.28 -0.31
C LEU A 141 7.38 14.81 -0.37
N THR A 142 7.25 16.05 0.08
CA THR A 142 5.96 16.66 0.44
C THR A 142 5.10 17.02 -0.76
N LEU A 143 3.85 17.41 -0.45
CA LEU A 143 3.02 18.16 -1.37
C LEU A 143 3.82 19.33 -1.96
N GLY A 144 3.76 19.49 -3.29
CA GLY A 144 4.50 20.51 -4.02
C GLY A 144 5.87 20.06 -4.55
N ALA A 145 6.35 18.87 -4.20
CA ALA A 145 7.52 18.28 -4.87
C ALA A 145 7.24 18.10 -6.37
N MET A 146 8.24 18.33 -7.21
CA MET A 146 8.12 18.14 -8.66
C MET A 146 8.34 16.68 -9.02
N TYR A 147 7.43 16.14 -9.82
CA TYR A 147 7.51 14.82 -10.41
C TYR A 147 7.57 14.92 -11.93
N ARG A 148 8.33 14.03 -12.57
CA ARG A 148 8.36 13.92 -14.03
C ARG A 148 8.39 12.44 -14.45
N PRO A 149 7.37 11.96 -15.18
CA PRO A 149 7.39 10.62 -15.76
C PRO A 149 8.63 10.39 -16.61
N HIS A 150 9.31 9.25 -16.40
CA HIS A 150 10.50 8.90 -17.18
C HIS A 150 10.13 8.24 -18.52
N LEU A 151 9.67 9.08 -19.45
CA LEU A 151 9.25 8.71 -20.80
C LEU A 151 10.08 9.46 -21.86
N LYS A 152 10.35 8.78 -22.99
CA LYS A 152 11.13 9.36 -24.08
C LYS A 152 10.37 10.55 -24.68
N GLY A 153 11.02 11.72 -24.72
CA GLY A 153 10.41 12.95 -25.26
C GLY A 153 9.46 13.67 -24.29
N TYR A 154 9.28 13.18 -23.06
CA TYR A 154 8.44 13.83 -22.05
C TYR A 154 9.25 14.81 -21.18
N SER A 155 8.82 16.08 -21.15
CA SER A 155 9.53 17.16 -20.45
C SER A 155 8.68 17.94 -19.44
N ARG A 156 7.37 17.67 -19.37
CA ARG A 156 6.48 18.38 -18.43
C ARG A 156 6.71 17.87 -17.01
N HIS A 157 6.70 18.80 -16.06
CA HIS A 157 6.74 18.51 -14.64
C HIS A 157 5.34 18.63 -14.06
N HIS A 158 5.07 17.81 -13.05
CA HIS A 158 3.81 17.77 -12.32
C HIS A 158 4.07 17.93 -10.84
N LEU A 159 3.04 18.30 -10.09
CA LEU A 159 3.14 18.36 -8.64
C LEU A 159 2.79 16.99 -8.05
N ASN A 160 3.55 16.56 -7.05
CA ASN A 160 3.23 15.39 -6.24
C ASN A 160 2.01 15.70 -5.36
N SER A 161 0.79 15.50 -5.90
CA SER A 161 -0.46 15.85 -5.23
C SER A 161 -1.64 15.03 -5.77
N GLY A 162 -1.81 13.79 -5.29
CA GLY A 162 -2.89 12.93 -5.78
C GLY A 162 -2.71 12.66 -7.27
N GLU A 163 -3.72 12.93 -8.10
CA GLU A 163 -3.59 12.82 -9.56
C GLU A 163 -2.50 13.78 -10.09
N MET A 164 -1.38 13.23 -10.54
CA MET A 164 -0.25 14.00 -11.04
C MET A 164 -0.39 14.29 -12.53
N CYS A 165 -0.74 13.28 -13.33
CA CYS A 165 -0.94 13.42 -14.78
C CYS A 165 -1.61 12.21 -15.42
N SER A 166 -2.25 12.43 -16.57
CA SER A 166 -2.68 11.39 -17.52
C SER A 166 -1.86 11.45 -18.80
N LEU A 167 -1.58 10.27 -19.38
CA LEU A 167 -0.73 10.05 -20.53
C LEU A 167 -1.39 9.05 -21.48
N ILE A 168 -1.45 9.37 -22.76
CA ILE A 168 -1.87 8.41 -23.78
C ILE A 168 -0.62 7.73 -24.34
N LEU A 169 -0.53 6.41 -24.17
CA LEU A 169 0.63 5.60 -24.51
C LEU A 169 0.22 4.42 -25.41
N SER A 170 1.10 4.02 -26.32
CA SER A 170 0.97 2.70 -26.96
C SER A 170 1.18 1.59 -25.92
N GLU A 171 0.67 0.38 -26.19
CA GLU A 171 0.86 -0.79 -25.32
C GLU A 171 2.33 -0.98 -24.91
N ARG A 172 3.23 -0.91 -25.90
CA ARG A 172 4.68 -1.06 -25.67
C ARG A 172 5.25 0.03 -24.77
N GLU A 173 4.81 1.28 -24.93
CA GLU A 173 5.27 2.38 -24.09
C GLU A 173 4.73 2.27 -22.66
N MET A 174 3.47 1.86 -22.52
CA MET A 174 2.83 1.60 -21.23
C MET A 174 3.57 0.48 -20.47
N LEU A 175 3.77 -0.69 -21.11
CA LEU A 175 4.49 -1.82 -20.50
C LEU A 175 5.93 -1.43 -20.12
N HIS A 176 6.63 -0.72 -21.02
CA HIS A 176 7.97 -0.21 -20.73
C HIS A 176 8.00 0.80 -19.58
N PHE A 177 6.94 1.59 -19.42
CA PHE A 177 6.83 2.55 -18.32
C PHE A 177 6.61 1.85 -16.98
N ILE A 178 5.63 0.95 -16.88
CA ILE A 178 5.28 0.29 -15.62
C ILE A 178 6.33 -0.74 -15.17
N SER A 179 7.03 -1.39 -16.09
CA SER A 179 8.07 -2.40 -15.76
C SER A 179 9.31 -1.82 -15.05
N LYS A 180 9.48 -0.49 -15.03
CA LYS A 180 10.64 0.16 -14.38
C LYS A 180 10.54 0.19 -12.86
N GLN A 181 9.36 -0.03 -12.30
CA GLN A 181 9.10 0.06 -10.86
C GLN A 181 8.07 -0.98 -10.45
N ASN A 182 8.09 -1.39 -9.19
CA ASN A 182 7.10 -2.33 -8.64
C ASN A 182 5.91 -1.56 -8.04
N ILE A 183 5.13 -0.90 -8.89
CA ILE A 183 4.00 -0.05 -8.45
C ILE A 183 2.67 -0.81 -8.50
N PRO A 184 1.70 -0.44 -7.63
CA PRO A 184 0.32 -0.86 -7.79
C PRO A 184 -0.28 -0.24 -9.08
N VAL A 185 -1.02 -1.06 -9.81
CA VAL A 185 -1.68 -0.70 -11.07
C VAL A 185 -3.15 -1.05 -10.97
N ILE A 186 -4.03 -0.06 -11.14
CA ILE A 186 -5.47 -0.27 -11.18
C ILE A 186 -5.90 -0.47 -12.63
N ARG A 187 -6.61 -1.56 -12.88
CA ARG A 187 -7.24 -1.86 -14.17
C ARG A 187 -8.60 -2.47 -13.89
N ASP A 188 -9.64 -1.97 -14.56
CA ASP A 188 -11.01 -2.49 -14.41
C ASP A 188 -11.51 -2.54 -12.95
N SER A 189 -11.08 -1.54 -12.13
CA SER A 189 -11.35 -1.45 -10.68
C SER A 189 -10.70 -2.53 -9.81
N GLU A 190 -9.75 -3.30 -10.35
CA GLU A 190 -8.96 -4.29 -9.62
C GLU A 190 -7.51 -3.83 -9.48
N LEU A 191 -6.87 -4.21 -8.37
CA LEU A 191 -5.47 -3.90 -8.10
C LEU A 191 -4.56 -5.03 -8.60
N PHE A 192 -3.64 -4.66 -9.47
CA PHE A 192 -2.57 -5.48 -10.00
C PHE A 192 -1.21 -4.91 -9.61
N TRP A 193 -0.15 -5.67 -9.91
CA TRP A 193 1.22 -5.19 -9.76
C TRP A 193 1.89 -5.09 -11.12
N SER A 194 2.68 -4.04 -11.33
CA SER A 194 3.34 -3.79 -12.61
C SER A 194 4.17 -4.97 -13.14
N TYR A 195 4.81 -5.73 -12.25
CA TYR A 195 5.60 -6.90 -12.64
C TYR A 195 4.73 -8.05 -13.17
N THR A 196 3.54 -8.29 -12.61
CA THR A 196 2.63 -9.32 -13.12
C THR A 196 2.07 -8.98 -14.50
N MET A 197 1.90 -7.69 -14.80
CA MET A 197 1.43 -7.24 -16.11
C MET A 197 2.51 -7.27 -17.19
N SER A 198 3.77 -7.15 -16.79
CA SER A 198 4.92 -7.18 -17.69
C SER A 198 5.24 -8.59 -18.19
N ASP A 199 4.91 -9.62 -17.40
CA ASP A 199 5.17 -11.02 -17.72
C ASP A 199 4.09 -11.64 -18.61
N VAL A 200 2.81 -11.29 -18.43
CA VAL A 200 1.67 -11.83 -19.19
C VAL A 200 1.75 -11.53 -20.70
N THR A 201 2.50 -10.52 -21.11
CA THR A 201 2.70 -10.16 -22.52
C THR A 201 3.95 -10.76 -23.16
N GLN A 202 4.87 -11.34 -22.38
CA GLN A 202 5.97 -12.13 -22.95
C GLN A 202 5.50 -13.50 -23.45
N GLU A 203 4.45 -14.08 -22.85
CA GLU A 203 3.86 -15.36 -23.29
C GLU A 203 2.92 -15.23 -24.50
N ARG A 204 2.53 -14.00 -24.88
CA ARG A 204 1.66 -13.74 -26.05
C ARG A 204 2.42 -13.39 -27.33
N ASN A 205 3.76 -13.45 -27.33
CA ASN A 205 4.63 -13.23 -28.51
C ASN A 205 5.34 -14.51 -28.95
#